data_AF-A0A961QWT5-F1
#
_entry.id   AF-A0A961QWT5-F1
#
_cell.length_a   1.000
_cell.length_b   1.000
_cell.length_c   1.000
_cell.angle_alpha   90.00
_cell.angle_beta   90.00
_cell.angle_gamma   90.00
#
_symmetry.space_group_name_H-M   'P 1'
#
loop_
_entity.id
_entity.type
_entity.pdbx_description
1 polymer ?
#
loop_
_entity_poly.entity_id
_entity_poly.type
_entity_poly.pdbx_seq_one_letter_code
_entity_poly.pdbx_strand_id
1 'polypeptide(L)'
;MTFRNMAYFLAVSILVLVTGVSSPSAHEIDPAISDIAVSQERVTVELQVSLESLLADVDLSLSTDTALAPQAEVYDRYRAQTPEALRTALEAEWPRIAPRIVIEVAGDRILPSLVATAIPEAGDVALSRTSTVTLGADLPPGDAPVRFGWAERYGDLVVRQVGGGEDAYTAFLSGGELTEPLSRVEIRTEGAGEVFLRYIPVGFAHIVPLGIDHILFVLGLFFFSLHLRPILFQVTAFTAAHTITLALASSGLVSMPASVVEPLIAASIVYVGVENLRGRGHVMARTALVFVFGLLHGLGFASVLGDFGISASSFVGALLGFNVGVEIAQLAVIMMALAVIVLAARLSRFAPLPAEEAPVRETQVMYRAVSVVGSIVISVIGGWWTIERVFF
;
A
#
# COMPACT_ATOMS: atom_id res chain seq x y z
N MET A 1 30.18 31.66 -0.74
CA MET A 1 29.56 31.10 -1.97
C MET A 1 28.28 31.90 -2.21
N THR A 2 28.15 32.64 -3.32
CA THR A 2 27.00 33.54 -3.53
C THR A 2 25.70 32.74 -3.68
N PHE A 3 24.59 33.24 -3.14
CA PHE A 3 23.24 32.64 -3.17
C PHE A 3 22.84 32.11 -4.57
N ARG A 4 23.30 32.79 -5.62
CA ARG A 4 23.14 32.41 -7.02
C ARG A 4 23.75 31.03 -7.35
N ASN A 5 24.91 30.69 -6.81
CA ASN A 5 25.60 29.44 -7.11
C ASN A 5 24.96 28.24 -6.39
N MET A 6 24.34 28.48 -5.24
CA MET A 6 23.60 27.46 -4.49
C MET A 6 22.26 27.15 -5.14
N ALA A 7 21.56 28.17 -5.66
CA ALA A 7 20.35 27.99 -6.47
C ALA A 7 20.63 27.24 -7.78
N TYR A 8 21.77 27.51 -8.44
CA TYR A 8 22.19 26.76 -9.62
C TYR A 8 22.53 25.30 -9.32
N PHE A 9 23.22 25.01 -8.21
CA PHE A 9 23.50 23.64 -7.81
C PHE A 9 22.23 22.86 -7.46
N LEU A 10 21.28 23.49 -6.75
CA LEU A 10 20.00 22.87 -6.41
C LEU A 10 19.16 22.60 -7.67
N ALA A 11 19.11 23.56 -8.60
CA ALA A 11 18.38 23.42 -9.86
C ALA A 11 18.95 22.33 -10.77
N VAL A 12 20.28 22.20 -10.83
CA VAL A 12 20.95 21.14 -11.60
C VAL A 12 20.76 19.77 -10.94
N SER A 13 20.82 19.69 -9.61
CA SER A 13 20.53 18.42 -8.90
C SER A 13 19.08 17.98 -9.05
N ILE A 14 18.12 18.90 -9.08
CA ILE A 14 16.69 18.60 -9.33
C ILE A 14 16.49 18.17 -10.80
N LEU A 15 17.15 18.81 -11.76
CA LEU A 15 17.01 18.47 -13.17
C LEU A 15 17.60 17.08 -13.52
N VAL A 16 18.64 16.65 -12.81
CA VAL A 16 19.24 15.30 -12.95
C VAL A 16 18.35 14.22 -12.30
N LEU A 17 17.55 14.57 -11.27
CA LEU A 17 16.55 13.67 -10.68
C LEU A 17 15.28 13.53 -11.55
N VAL A 18 14.95 14.53 -12.37
CA VAL A 18 13.71 14.59 -13.18
C VAL A 18 13.85 13.95 -14.57
N THR A 19 15.07 13.62 -15.02
CA THR A 19 15.31 13.18 -16.42
C THR A 19 15.56 11.68 -16.59
N GLY A 20 15.38 10.88 -15.54
CA GLY A 20 15.50 9.43 -15.61
C GLY A 20 14.12 8.76 -15.61
N VAL A 21 13.84 8.05 -16.71
CA VAL A 21 12.75 7.07 -16.90
C VAL A 21 11.47 7.63 -17.55
N SER A 22 11.34 7.27 -18.82
CA SER A 22 10.11 7.25 -19.60
C SER A 22 9.43 5.89 -19.48
N SER A 23 8.09 5.85 -19.53
CA SER A 23 7.19 4.79 -20.05
C SER A 23 5.90 4.60 -19.22
N PRO A 24 4.83 4.01 -19.81
CA PRO A 24 3.46 4.52 -19.69
C PRO A 24 2.43 3.58 -19.03
N SER A 25 1.33 4.20 -18.63
CA SER A 25 0.07 3.72 -18.03
C SER A 25 0.24 2.66 -16.93
N ALA A 26 0.29 3.13 -15.68
CA ALA A 26 0.31 2.30 -14.48
C ALA A 26 -0.84 1.26 -14.41
N HIS A 27 -0.52 -0.03 -14.34
CA HIS A 27 -1.45 -1.10 -13.94
C HIS A 27 -1.05 -1.65 -12.55
N GLU A 28 -1.69 -1.17 -11.50
CA GLU A 28 -1.47 -1.60 -10.12
C GLU A 28 -1.77 -3.10 -9.92
N ILE A 29 -0.96 -3.79 -9.11
CA ILE A 29 -1.07 -5.23 -8.85
C ILE A 29 -1.85 -5.44 -7.55
N ASP A 30 -3.07 -5.99 -7.65
CA ASP A 30 -3.84 -6.41 -6.49
C ASP A 30 -3.26 -7.70 -5.87
N PRO A 31 -3.26 -7.84 -4.53
CA PRO A 31 -2.84 -9.07 -3.87
C PRO A 31 -3.79 -10.22 -4.19
N ALA A 32 -3.27 -11.45 -4.20
CA ALA A 32 -4.12 -12.61 -4.38
C ALA A 32 -4.90 -12.95 -3.13
N ILE A 33 -6.09 -13.52 -3.30
CA ILE A 33 -6.95 -13.96 -2.19
C ILE A 33 -7.07 -15.48 -2.21
N SER A 34 -6.96 -16.10 -1.04
CA SER A 34 -7.03 -17.54 -0.85
C SER A 34 -8.06 -17.90 0.22
N ASP A 35 -9.04 -18.70 -0.15
CA ASP A 35 -9.91 -19.41 0.80
C ASP A 35 -9.41 -20.83 1.03
N ILE A 36 -8.94 -21.12 2.23
CA ILE A 36 -8.38 -22.43 2.59
C ILE A 36 -9.32 -23.20 3.53
N ALA A 37 -9.74 -24.39 3.12
CA ALA A 37 -10.47 -25.33 3.93
C ALA A 37 -9.53 -26.48 4.32
N VAL A 38 -9.27 -26.63 5.62
CA VAL A 38 -8.44 -27.72 6.16
C VAL A 38 -9.34 -28.74 6.85
N SER A 39 -9.27 -29.99 6.42
CA SER A 39 -9.91 -31.13 7.08
C SER A 39 -8.85 -32.10 7.63
N GLN A 40 -9.26 -33.23 8.21
CA GLN A 40 -8.31 -34.26 8.64
C GLN A 40 -7.55 -34.90 7.48
N GLU A 41 -8.21 -35.11 6.33
CA GLU A 41 -7.70 -35.93 5.24
C GLU A 41 -7.27 -35.12 4.00
N ARG A 42 -7.78 -33.89 3.85
CA ARG A 42 -7.54 -33.07 2.67
C ARG A 42 -7.52 -31.59 3.01
N VAL A 43 -6.71 -30.84 2.27
CA VAL A 43 -6.80 -29.38 2.17
C VAL A 43 -7.33 -28.99 0.79
N THR A 44 -8.25 -28.04 0.77
CA THR A 44 -8.76 -27.41 -0.45
C THR A 44 -8.44 -25.92 -0.37
N VAL A 45 -7.92 -25.37 -1.46
CA VAL A 45 -7.55 -23.95 -1.55
C VAL A 45 -8.23 -23.35 -2.77
N GLU A 46 -9.03 -22.31 -2.60
CA GLU A 46 -9.59 -21.53 -3.69
C GLU A 46 -8.82 -20.21 -3.81
N LEU A 47 -8.12 -20.03 -4.92
CA LEU A 47 -7.27 -18.87 -5.20
C LEU A 47 -7.95 -17.93 -6.19
N GLN A 48 -8.16 -16.69 -5.80
CA GLN A 48 -8.56 -15.59 -6.67
C GLN A 48 -7.32 -14.80 -7.07
N VAL A 49 -6.97 -14.85 -8.35
CA VAL A 49 -5.67 -14.38 -8.87
C VAL A 49 -5.80 -13.78 -10.26
N SER A 50 -4.84 -12.92 -10.63
CA SER A 50 -4.56 -12.63 -12.04
C SER A 50 -3.85 -13.83 -12.66
N LEU A 51 -4.62 -14.69 -13.33
CA LEU A 51 -4.10 -15.94 -13.89
C LEU A 51 -3.04 -15.67 -14.96
N GLU A 52 -3.19 -14.59 -15.72
CA GLU A 52 -2.24 -14.16 -16.74
C GLU A 52 -0.86 -13.85 -16.15
N SER A 53 -0.79 -13.22 -14.98
CA SER A 53 0.48 -12.94 -14.31
C SER A 53 1.21 -14.24 -13.94
N LEU A 54 0.47 -15.25 -13.46
CA LEU A 54 1.02 -16.58 -13.15
C LEU A 54 1.52 -17.31 -14.41
N LEU A 55 0.75 -17.26 -15.49
CA LEU A 55 1.07 -17.91 -16.76
C LEU A 55 2.25 -17.25 -17.46
N ALA A 56 2.27 -15.92 -17.53
CA ALA A 56 3.37 -15.14 -18.10
C ALA A 56 4.66 -15.19 -17.25
N ASP A 57 4.58 -15.76 -16.05
CA ASP A 57 5.67 -15.79 -15.09
C ASP A 57 6.17 -14.39 -14.71
N VAL A 58 5.25 -13.43 -14.55
CA VAL A 58 5.59 -12.09 -14.03
C VAL A 58 6.13 -12.23 -12.62
N ASP A 59 7.16 -11.45 -12.28
CA ASP A 59 7.67 -11.37 -10.92
C ASP A 59 7.06 -10.16 -10.20
N LEU A 60 6.04 -10.44 -9.40
CA LEU A 60 5.28 -9.43 -8.67
C LEU A 60 6.01 -8.96 -7.40
N SER A 61 7.14 -9.58 -7.03
CA SER A 61 7.98 -9.07 -5.93
C SER A 61 8.84 -7.89 -6.36
N LEU A 62 9.12 -7.78 -7.66
CA LEU A 62 10.00 -6.75 -8.24
C LEU A 62 9.26 -5.73 -9.10
N SER A 63 7.98 -5.97 -9.38
CA SER A 63 7.17 -5.15 -10.27
C SER A 63 6.04 -4.53 -9.48
N THR A 64 5.93 -3.20 -9.51
CA THR A 64 4.73 -2.47 -9.03
C THR A 64 3.68 -2.32 -10.13
N ASP A 65 4.05 -2.64 -11.37
CA ASP A 65 3.22 -2.56 -12.56
C ASP A 65 3.56 -3.70 -13.53
N THR A 66 2.54 -4.45 -13.93
CA THR A 66 2.69 -5.55 -14.90
C THR A 66 3.05 -5.08 -16.31
N ALA A 67 2.70 -3.85 -16.69
CA ALA A 67 3.05 -3.27 -17.98
C ALA A 67 4.55 -2.95 -18.10
N LEU A 68 5.24 -2.77 -16.97
CA LEU A 68 6.68 -2.53 -16.91
C LEU A 68 7.50 -3.82 -16.75
N ALA A 69 6.83 -4.96 -16.56
CA ALA A 69 7.51 -6.24 -16.41
C ALA A 69 8.16 -6.68 -17.73
N PRO A 70 9.32 -7.38 -17.68
CA PRO A 70 9.93 -7.97 -18.88
C PRO A 70 8.99 -8.88 -19.69
N GLN A 71 7.96 -9.42 -19.03
CA GLN A 71 6.96 -10.32 -19.59
C GLN A 71 5.68 -9.61 -20.03
N ALA A 72 5.61 -8.28 -20.06
CA ALA A 72 4.40 -7.52 -20.40
C ALA A 72 3.75 -7.98 -21.72
N GLU A 73 4.53 -8.18 -22.79
CA GLU A 73 4.01 -8.69 -24.08
C GLU A 73 3.42 -10.11 -23.96
N VAL A 74 3.95 -10.94 -23.06
CA VAL A 74 3.42 -12.30 -22.82
C VAL A 74 2.12 -12.21 -22.01
N TYR A 75 2.12 -11.36 -20.99
CA TYR A 75 0.98 -11.06 -20.13
C TYR A 75 -0.21 -10.53 -20.95
N ASP A 76 0.00 -9.51 -21.78
CA ASP A 76 -1.03 -8.93 -22.65
C ASP A 76 -1.60 -9.94 -23.65
N ARG A 77 -0.74 -10.84 -24.18
CA ARG A 77 -1.21 -11.92 -25.06
C ARG A 77 -2.14 -12.89 -24.34
N TYR A 78 -1.92 -13.17 -23.06
CA TYR A 78 -2.83 -13.99 -22.26
C TYR A 78 -4.14 -13.27 -21.94
N ARG A 79 -4.11 -11.95 -21.72
CA ARG A 79 -5.33 -11.15 -21.46
C ARG A 79 -6.31 -11.18 -22.62
N ALA A 80 -5.79 -11.21 -23.84
CA ALA A 80 -6.60 -11.34 -25.05
C ALA A 80 -7.16 -12.75 -25.30
N GLN A 81 -6.80 -13.75 -24.48
CA GLN A 81 -7.25 -15.14 -24.66
C GLN A 81 -8.63 -15.40 -24.06
N THR A 82 -9.31 -16.38 -24.65
CA THR A 82 -10.56 -16.93 -24.13
C THR A 82 -10.34 -17.73 -22.84
N PRO A 83 -11.38 -17.90 -22.00
CA PRO A 83 -11.33 -18.76 -20.82
C PRO A 83 -10.79 -20.18 -21.11
N GLU A 84 -11.19 -20.78 -22.22
CA GLU A 84 -10.76 -22.12 -22.65
C GLU A 84 -9.26 -22.16 -22.93
N ALA A 85 -8.75 -21.17 -23.66
CA ALA A 85 -7.34 -21.09 -24.01
C ALA A 85 -6.47 -20.88 -22.76
N LEU A 86 -6.92 -20.04 -21.82
CA LEU A 86 -6.25 -19.88 -20.54
C LEU A 86 -6.25 -21.16 -19.69
N ARG A 87 -7.37 -21.88 -19.67
CA ARG A 87 -7.48 -23.15 -18.94
C ARG A 87 -6.48 -24.18 -19.47
N THR A 88 -6.41 -24.33 -20.79
CA THR A 88 -5.43 -25.20 -21.44
C THR A 88 -3.99 -24.76 -21.15
N ALA A 89 -3.71 -23.44 -21.14
CA ALA A 89 -2.39 -22.93 -20.79
C ALA A 89 -2.03 -23.22 -19.33
N LEU A 90 -2.98 -23.07 -18.38
CA LEU A 90 -2.78 -23.38 -16.97
C LEU A 90 -2.50 -24.86 -16.75
N GLU A 91 -3.25 -25.76 -17.41
CA GLU A 91 -3.00 -27.19 -17.34
C GLU A 91 -1.60 -27.56 -17.86
N ALA A 92 -1.17 -26.94 -18.97
CA ALA A 92 0.15 -27.17 -19.55
C ALA A 92 1.29 -26.65 -18.66
N GLU A 93 1.10 -25.49 -18.03
CA GLU A 93 2.09 -24.83 -17.16
C GLU A 93 2.01 -25.29 -15.69
N TRP A 94 1.02 -26.12 -15.33
CA TRP A 94 0.83 -26.59 -13.95
C TRP A 94 2.08 -27.23 -13.33
N PRO A 95 2.88 -28.05 -14.04
CA PRO A 95 4.11 -28.62 -13.49
C PRO A 95 5.15 -27.56 -13.06
N ARG A 96 5.11 -26.36 -13.67
CA ARG A 96 5.97 -25.22 -13.31
C ARG A 96 5.39 -24.41 -12.15
N ILE A 97 4.07 -24.29 -12.09
CA ILE A 97 3.34 -23.48 -11.10
C ILE A 97 3.20 -24.21 -9.76
N ALA A 98 2.79 -25.47 -9.77
CA ALA A 98 2.48 -26.25 -8.57
C ALA A 98 3.62 -26.29 -7.53
N PRO A 99 4.91 -26.45 -7.89
CA PRO A 99 6.01 -26.48 -6.92
C PRO A 99 6.24 -25.15 -6.18
N ARG A 100 5.67 -24.05 -6.69
CA ARG A 100 5.78 -22.71 -6.10
C ARG A 100 4.60 -22.38 -5.19
N ILE A 101 3.60 -23.25 -5.11
CA ILE A 101 2.53 -23.18 -4.12
C ILE A 101 2.91 -24.11 -2.98
N VAL A 102 2.99 -23.57 -1.76
CA VAL A 102 3.54 -24.27 -0.61
C VAL A 102 2.41 -24.71 0.30
N ILE A 103 2.18 -26.02 0.35
CA ILE A 103 1.38 -26.68 1.39
C ILE A 103 2.35 -27.52 2.20
N GLU A 104 2.54 -27.19 3.47
CA GLU A 104 3.48 -27.88 4.36
C GLU A 104 2.74 -28.55 5.51
N VAL A 105 3.12 -29.78 5.82
CA VAL A 105 2.65 -30.56 6.96
C VAL A 105 3.83 -31.19 7.65
N ALA A 106 4.02 -30.90 8.94
CA ALA A 106 5.14 -31.45 9.73
C ALA A 106 6.54 -31.26 9.07
N GLY A 107 6.71 -30.20 8.28
CA GLY A 107 7.94 -29.92 7.52
C GLY A 107 8.01 -30.55 6.13
N ASP A 108 7.08 -31.45 5.77
CA ASP A 108 7.00 -32.05 4.45
C ASP A 108 6.12 -31.22 3.52
N ARG A 109 6.60 -30.95 2.30
CA ARG A 109 5.84 -30.24 1.27
C ARG A 109 4.96 -31.20 0.47
N ILE A 110 3.70 -30.83 0.33
CA ILE A 110 2.70 -31.56 -0.47
C ILE A 110 2.42 -30.74 -1.73
N LEU A 111 2.55 -31.38 -2.89
CA LEU A 111 2.24 -30.73 -4.17
C LEU A 111 0.72 -30.68 -4.37
N PRO A 112 0.13 -29.49 -4.62
CA PRO A 112 -1.28 -29.39 -4.92
C PRO A 112 -1.60 -29.92 -6.32
N SER A 113 -2.78 -30.51 -6.43
CA SER A 113 -3.43 -30.83 -7.70
C SER A 113 -4.41 -29.73 -8.10
N LEU A 114 -4.53 -29.48 -9.40
CA LEU A 114 -5.55 -28.61 -9.95
C LEU A 114 -6.90 -29.34 -9.93
N VAL A 115 -7.89 -28.79 -9.22
CA VAL A 115 -9.23 -29.40 -9.06
C VAL A 115 -10.24 -28.76 -10.01
N ALA A 116 -10.30 -27.43 -10.04
CA ALA A 116 -11.23 -26.68 -10.88
C ALA A 116 -10.70 -25.28 -11.19
N THR A 117 -11.28 -24.65 -12.21
CA THR A 117 -10.97 -23.27 -12.61
C THR A 117 -12.26 -22.57 -13.04
N ALA A 118 -12.49 -21.35 -12.55
CA ALA A 118 -13.50 -20.43 -13.07
C ALA A 118 -12.78 -19.19 -13.62
N ILE A 119 -12.82 -19.02 -14.93
CA ILE A 119 -12.14 -17.94 -15.64
C ILE A 119 -13.22 -17.12 -16.34
N PRO A 120 -13.41 -15.83 -15.97
CA PRO A 120 -14.36 -14.95 -16.65
C PRO A 120 -13.99 -14.71 -18.11
N GLU A 121 -15.01 -14.42 -18.93
CA GLU A 121 -14.81 -13.93 -20.30
C GLU A 121 -13.91 -12.69 -20.32
N ALA A 122 -13.15 -12.53 -21.41
CA ALA A 122 -12.32 -11.35 -21.59
C ALA A 122 -13.22 -10.10 -21.70
N GLY A 123 -13.21 -9.27 -20.66
CA GLY A 123 -13.90 -7.99 -20.61
C GLY A 123 -13.08 -6.90 -21.28
N ASP A 124 -12.92 -5.77 -20.60
CA ASP A 124 -11.94 -4.76 -21.02
C ASP A 124 -10.53 -5.31 -20.81
N VAL A 125 -9.80 -5.56 -21.90
CA VAL A 125 -8.42 -6.03 -21.87
C VAL A 125 -7.44 -5.01 -21.30
N ALA A 126 -7.90 -3.79 -20.97
CA ALA A 126 -7.13 -2.82 -20.20
C ALA A 126 -7.23 -3.07 -18.67
N LEU A 127 -8.24 -3.80 -18.18
CA LEU A 127 -8.37 -4.18 -16.75
C LEU A 127 -7.94 -5.62 -16.46
N SER A 128 -7.22 -5.86 -15.36
CA SER A 128 -6.85 -7.22 -14.94
C SER A 128 -8.12 -8.01 -14.63
N ARG A 129 -8.21 -9.26 -15.10
CA ARG A 129 -9.32 -10.15 -14.73
C ARG A 129 -8.93 -11.03 -13.56
N THR A 130 -9.83 -11.16 -12.61
CA THR A 130 -9.69 -12.07 -11.47
C THR A 130 -10.25 -13.44 -11.85
N SER A 131 -9.39 -14.47 -11.85
CA SER A 131 -9.77 -15.86 -12.08
C SER A 131 -9.71 -16.64 -10.77
N THR A 132 -10.62 -17.60 -10.62
CA THR A 132 -10.64 -18.51 -9.48
C THR A 132 -10.01 -19.85 -9.86
N VAL A 133 -9.01 -20.29 -9.09
CA VAL A 133 -8.31 -21.57 -9.26
C VAL A 133 -8.47 -22.40 -8.00
N THR A 134 -9.15 -23.54 -8.08
CA THR A 134 -9.36 -24.45 -6.95
C THR A 134 -8.30 -25.55 -6.97
N LEU A 135 -7.62 -25.69 -5.84
CA LEU A 135 -6.55 -26.65 -5.60
C LEU A 135 -6.95 -27.65 -4.53
N GLY A 136 -6.41 -28.86 -4.62
CA GLY A 136 -6.62 -29.91 -3.63
C GLY A 136 -5.33 -30.67 -3.35
N ALA A 137 -5.09 -30.99 -2.09
CA ALA A 137 -3.99 -31.85 -1.69
C ALA A 137 -4.44 -32.82 -0.57
N ASP A 138 -4.17 -34.10 -0.77
CA ASP A 138 -4.41 -35.13 0.23
C ASP A 138 -3.35 -35.02 1.33
N LEU A 139 -3.81 -35.08 2.57
CA LEU A 139 -2.98 -34.89 3.73
C LEU A 139 -2.54 -36.26 4.29
N PRO A 140 -1.29 -36.38 4.78
CA PRO A 140 -0.84 -37.61 5.41
C PRO A 140 -1.65 -37.88 6.69
N PRO A 141 -1.78 -39.16 7.10
CA PRO A 141 -2.47 -39.52 8.34
C PRO A 141 -1.90 -38.77 9.55
N GLY A 142 -2.78 -38.34 10.45
CA GLY A 142 -2.42 -37.60 11.67
C GLY A 142 -3.13 -36.26 11.79
N ASP A 143 -2.70 -35.49 12.78
CA ASP A 143 -3.29 -34.19 13.17
C ASP A 143 -2.32 -33.01 12.98
N ALA A 144 -1.16 -33.26 12.38
CA ALA A 144 -0.14 -32.24 12.15
C ALA A 144 -0.73 -31.04 11.38
N PRO A 145 -0.53 -29.80 11.86
CA PRO A 145 -1.15 -28.62 11.26
C PRO A 145 -0.62 -28.36 9.85
N VAL A 146 -1.43 -27.67 9.06
CA VAL A 146 -1.11 -27.27 7.70
C VAL A 146 -0.58 -25.84 7.71
N ARG A 147 0.51 -25.57 6.98
CA ARG A 147 0.95 -24.21 6.67
C ARG A 147 0.79 -23.99 5.17
N PHE A 148 0.32 -22.79 4.81
CA PHE A 148 0.05 -22.44 3.42
C PHE A 148 0.74 -21.14 3.04
N GLY A 149 1.15 -21.03 1.79
CA GLY A 149 1.68 -19.81 1.19
C GLY A 149 2.16 -20.11 -0.22
N TRP A 150 2.94 -19.20 -0.80
CA TRP A 150 3.49 -19.40 -2.13
C TRP A 150 4.81 -18.65 -2.32
N ALA A 151 5.47 -18.86 -3.46
CA ALA A 151 6.74 -18.23 -3.76
C ALA A 151 6.63 -16.69 -3.78
N GLU A 152 7.62 -16.00 -3.22
CA GLU A 152 7.72 -14.52 -3.15
C GLU A 152 7.36 -13.82 -4.46
N ARG A 153 7.82 -14.36 -5.59
CA ARG A 153 7.56 -13.81 -6.93
C ARG A 153 6.09 -13.75 -7.35
N TYR A 154 5.20 -14.48 -6.68
CA TYR A 154 3.76 -14.39 -6.90
C TYR A 154 3.10 -13.24 -6.15
N GLY A 155 3.89 -12.45 -5.42
CA GLY A 155 3.43 -11.27 -4.72
C GLY A 155 2.75 -11.61 -3.40
N ASP A 156 2.05 -10.62 -2.88
CA ASP A 156 1.35 -10.72 -1.60
C ASP A 156 0.11 -11.62 -1.71
N LEU A 157 -0.19 -12.31 -0.60
CA LEU A 157 -1.28 -13.28 -0.51
C LEU A 157 -2.10 -13.08 0.76
N VAL A 158 -3.40 -12.92 0.59
CA VAL A 158 -4.38 -12.94 1.66
C VAL A 158 -4.89 -14.37 1.83
N VAL A 159 -4.80 -14.95 3.02
CA VAL A 159 -5.30 -16.30 3.32
C VAL A 159 -6.43 -16.23 4.35
N ARG A 160 -7.57 -16.87 4.05
CA ARG A 160 -8.76 -16.97 4.90
C ARG A 160 -9.12 -18.41 5.17
N GLN A 161 -9.22 -18.81 6.43
CA GLN A 161 -9.60 -20.17 6.80
C GLN A 161 -11.13 -20.36 6.77
N VAL A 162 -11.63 -21.19 5.87
CA VAL A 162 -13.07 -21.45 5.72
C VAL A 162 -13.59 -22.32 6.87
N GLY A 163 -14.83 -22.06 7.30
CA GLY A 163 -15.58 -22.87 8.27
C GLY A 163 -15.63 -22.31 9.70
N GLY A 164 -14.84 -21.27 10.00
CA GLY A 164 -14.80 -20.61 11.32
C GLY A 164 -15.95 -19.63 11.58
N GLY A 165 -16.93 -19.54 10.68
CA GLY A 165 -17.97 -18.52 10.73
C GLY A 165 -17.39 -17.11 10.57
N GLU A 166 -17.97 -16.14 11.28
CA GLU A 166 -17.50 -14.76 11.23
C GLU A 166 -16.15 -14.57 11.93
N ASP A 167 -15.62 -15.50 12.71
CA ASP A 167 -14.33 -15.29 13.39
C ASP A 167 -13.16 -16.01 12.70
N ALA A 168 -13.38 -16.49 11.47
CA ALA A 168 -12.39 -17.21 10.68
C ALA A 168 -11.02 -16.51 10.59
N TYR A 169 -9.95 -17.27 10.85
CA TYR A 169 -8.57 -16.82 10.71
C TYR A 169 -8.32 -16.19 9.34
N THR A 170 -7.68 -15.01 9.35
CA THR A 170 -7.23 -14.29 8.15
C THR A 170 -5.78 -13.87 8.33
N ALA A 171 -4.94 -14.02 7.31
CA ALA A 171 -3.54 -13.58 7.30
C ALA A 171 -3.19 -12.86 6.01
N PHE A 172 -2.31 -11.87 6.10
CA PHE A 172 -1.63 -11.27 4.96
C PHE A 172 -0.19 -11.77 4.96
N LEU A 173 0.23 -12.38 3.86
CA LEU A 173 1.54 -12.98 3.69
C LEU A 173 2.30 -12.18 2.64
N SER A 174 3.47 -11.67 3.02
CA SER A 174 4.37 -10.94 2.12
C SER A 174 5.68 -11.68 1.95
N GLY A 175 6.38 -11.48 0.82
CA GLY A 175 7.73 -12.01 0.65
C GLY A 175 7.84 -13.54 0.71
N GLY A 176 6.77 -14.26 0.36
CA GLY A 176 6.74 -15.74 0.42
C GLY A 176 6.62 -16.33 1.82
N GLU A 177 6.10 -15.54 2.78
CA GLU A 177 5.70 -16.03 4.10
C GLU A 177 4.69 -17.20 4.01
N LEU A 178 4.67 -18.00 5.08
CA LEU A 178 3.66 -19.05 5.28
C LEU A 178 2.75 -18.66 6.42
N THR A 179 1.49 -19.12 6.37
CA THR A 179 0.55 -18.97 7.49
C THR A 179 1.13 -19.52 8.78
N GLU A 180 0.57 -19.03 9.89
CA GLU A 180 0.63 -19.77 11.15
C GLU A 180 0.05 -21.18 10.96
N PRO A 181 0.46 -22.16 11.78
CA PRO A 181 -0.02 -23.53 11.66
C PRO A 181 -1.55 -23.62 11.80
N LEU A 182 -2.23 -23.99 10.72
CA LEU A 182 -3.67 -24.20 10.67
C LEU A 182 -4.00 -25.59 11.20
N SER A 183 -4.73 -25.65 12.32
CA SER A 183 -5.17 -26.91 12.91
C SER A 183 -6.14 -27.66 11.98
N ARG A 184 -6.04 -28.99 11.98
CA ARG A 184 -6.95 -29.89 11.25
C ARG A 184 -8.20 -30.27 12.05
N VAL A 185 -8.22 -29.93 13.34
CA VAL A 185 -9.23 -30.39 14.30
C VAL A 185 -10.12 -29.23 14.74
N GLU A 186 -9.51 -28.07 15.00
CA GLU A 186 -10.20 -26.87 15.43
C GLU A 186 -9.94 -25.75 14.43
N ILE A 187 -10.98 -24.99 14.11
CA ILE A 187 -10.83 -23.81 13.27
C ILE A 187 -10.42 -22.67 14.20
N ARG A 188 -9.30 -22.02 13.88
CA ARG A 188 -8.84 -20.88 14.68
C ARG A 188 -9.82 -19.74 14.49
N THR A 189 -10.43 -19.31 15.58
CA THR A 189 -11.23 -18.08 15.62
C THR A 189 -10.40 -16.96 16.25
N GLU A 190 -10.45 -15.79 15.65
CA GLU A 190 -9.77 -14.60 16.19
C GLU A 190 -10.81 -13.59 16.67
N GLY A 191 -10.67 -13.16 17.93
CA GLY A 191 -11.52 -12.10 18.45
C GLY A 191 -11.15 -10.74 17.84
N ALA A 192 -12.15 -9.84 17.74
CA ALA A 192 -11.95 -8.49 17.21
C ALA A 192 -10.79 -7.70 17.85
N GLY A 193 -10.45 -7.98 19.12
CA GLY A 193 -9.31 -7.37 19.81
C GLY A 193 -7.94 -7.86 19.32
N GLU A 194 -7.81 -9.16 18.99
CA GLU A 194 -6.58 -9.72 18.39
C GLU A 194 -6.38 -9.16 16.98
N VAL A 195 -7.46 -9.12 16.20
CA VAL A 195 -7.47 -8.50 14.87
C VAL A 195 -7.09 -7.01 14.95
N PHE A 196 -7.69 -6.26 15.88
CA PHE A 196 -7.35 -4.85 16.09
C PHE A 196 -5.84 -4.65 16.34
N LEU A 197 -5.23 -5.41 17.25
CA LEU A 197 -3.81 -5.28 17.56
C LEU A 197 -2.92 -5.67 16.38
N ARG A 198 -3.30 -6.69 15.61
CA ARG A 198 -2.56 -7.15 14.44
C ARG A 198 -2.56 -6.15 13.29
N TYR A 199 -3.63 -5.35 13.15
CA TYR A 199 -3.71 -4.35 12.08
C TYR A 199 -3.01 -3.02 12.41
N ILE A 200 -2.62 -2.77 13.67
CA ILE A 200 -1.80 -1.60 14.03
C ILE A 200 -0.48 -1.54 13.24
N PRO A 201 0.39 -2.58 13.22
CA PRO A 201 1.62 -2.53 12.44
C PRO A 201 1.37 -2.42 10.93
N VAL A 202 0.27 -2.97 10.42
CA VAL A 202 -0.12 -2.83 9.00
C VAL A 202 -0.41 -1.37 8.67
N GLY A 203 -1.23 -0.69 9.49
CA GLY A 203 -1.51 0.73 9.34
C GLY A 203 -0.28 1.63 9.52
N PHE A 204 0.65 1.23 10.38
CA PHE A 204 1.93 1.93 10.49
C PHE A 204 2.78 1.78 9.22
N ALA A 205 2.94 0.56 8.72
CA ALA A 205 3.71 0.23 7.53
C ALA A 205 3.16 0.91 6.28
N HIS A 206 1.84 1.05 6.20
CA HIS A 206 1.14 1.80 5.15
C HIS A 206 1.68 3.22 4.98
N ILE A 207 2.08 3.90 6.06
CA ILE A 207 2.70 5.23 5.98
C ILE A 207 4.22 5.13 5.92
N VAL A 208 4.84 4.39 6.84
CA VAL A 208 6.30 4.29 6.96
C VAL A 208 6.73 2.82 6.87
N PRO A 209 7.45 2.38 5.84
CA PRO A 209 8.09 3.17 4.77
C PRO A 209 7.30 3.29 3.45
N LEU A 210 6.11 2.68 3.33
CA LEU A 210 5.47 2.43 2.03
C LEU A 210 4.78 3.69 1.46
N GLY A 211 4.05 4.45 2.29
CA GLY A 211 3.22 5.58 1.88
C GLY A 211 3.98 6.90 1.75
N ILE A 212 4.84 7.02 0.74
CA ILE A 212 5.64 8.24 0.52
C ILE A 212 4.74 9.46 0.27
N ASP A 213 3.61 9.29 -0.40
CA ASP A 213 2.59 10.33 -0.60
C ASP A 213 2.04 10.87 0.73
N HIS A 214 1.73 9.99 1.68
CA HIS A 214 1.29 10.33 3.01
C HIS A 214 2.39 11.04 3.81
N ILE A 215 3.64 10.57 3.72
CA ILE A 215 4.78 11.24 4.35
C ILE A 215 4.92 12.67 3.82
N LEU A 216 4.90 12.86 2.50
CA LEU A 216 5.01 14.20 1.89
C LEU A 216 3.83 15.10 2.26
N PHE A 217 2.62 14.54 2.30
CA PHE A 217 1.42 15.27 2.71
C PHE A 217 1.51 15.73 4.17
N VAL A 218 1.87 14.82 5.10
CA VAL A 218 2.05 15.12 6.53
C VAL A 218 3.16 16.14 6.77
N LEU A 219 4.28 16.05 6.05
CA LEU A 219 5.33 17.08 6.05
C LEU A 219 4.79 18.42 5.54
N GLY A 220 3.95 18.41 4.51
CA GLY A 220 3.21 19.59 4.04
C GLY A 220 2.31 20.21 5.11
N LEU A 221 1.63 19.39 5.92
CA LEU A 221 0.85 19.89 7.06
C LEU A 221 1.77 20.52 8.12
N PHE A 222 2.90 19.89 8.42
CA PHE A 222 3.91 20.37 9.37
C PHE A 222 4.55 21.69 8.93
N PHE A 223 4.78 21.91 7.64
CA PHE A 223 5.38 23.15 7.11
C PHE A 223 4.46 24.38 7.17
N PHE A 224 3.22 24.24 7.64
CA PHE A 224 2.32 25.38 7.81
C PHE A 224 2.42 26.07 9.16
N SER A 225 2.57 25.31 10.25
CA SER A 225 2.66 25.83 11.61
C SER A 225 3.57 24.99 12.49
N LEU A 226 4.35 25.64 13.36
CA LEU A 226 5.08 24.98 14.46
C LEU A 226 4.17 24.58 15.63
N HIS A 227 2.94 25.06 15.68
CA HIS A 227 2.02 24.75 16.77
C HIS A 227 1.44 23.35 16.57
N LEU A 228 1.70 22.45 17.53
CA LEU A 228 1.24 21.07 17.47
C LEU A 228 -0.28 20.97 17.38
N ARG A 229 -1.04 21.78 18.16
CA ARG A 229 -2.50 21.67 18.21
C ARG A 229 -3.16 21.79 16.82
N PRO A 230 -2.91 22.83 16.00
CA PRO A 230 -3.41 22.87 14.63
C PRO A 230 -2.97 21.72 13.73
N ILE A 231 -1.75 21.19 13.90
CA ILE A 231 -1.27 20.05 13.10
C ILE A 231 -2.06 18.80 13.48
N LEU A 232 -2.18 18.51 14.78
CA LEU A 232 -2.91 17.36 15.30
C LEU A 232 -4.36 17.36 14.82
N PHE A 233 -5.06 18.49 14.89
CA PHE A 233 -6.42 18.58 14.36
C PHE A 233 -6.53 18.28 12.86
N GLN A 234 -5.54 18.67 12.05
CA GLN A 234 -5.55 18.40 10.62
C GLN A 234 -5.25 16.93 10.32
N VAL A 235 -4.27 16.34 11.00
CA VAL A 235 -3.90 14.93 10.85
C VAL A 235 -5.06 14.03 11.27
N THR A 236 -5.62 14.25 12.45
CA THR A 236 -6.77 13.46 12.91
C THR A 236 -8.00 13.64 12.01
N ALA A 237 -8.24 14.84 11.47
CA ALA A 237 -9.32 15.07 10.50
C ALA A 237 -9.08 14.32 9.18
N PHE A 238 -7.83 14.30 8.71
CA PHE A 238 -7.43 13.49 7.56
C PHE A 238 -7.67 12.01 7.82
N THR A 239 -7.19 11.47 8.95
CA THR A 239 -7.35 10.05 9.31
C THR A 239 -8.83 9.67 9.44
N ALA A 240 -9.65 10.53 10.04
CA ALA A 240 -11.09 10.29 10.14
C ALA A 240 -11.76 10.24 8.76
N ALA A 241 -11.44 11.18 7.87
CA ALA A 241 -11.94 11.17 6.50
C ALA A 241 -11.47 9.93 5.72
N HIS A 242 -10.18 9.61 5.84
CA HIS A 242 -9.58 8.43 5.24
C HIS A 242 -10.29 7.16 5.70
N THR A 243 -10.55 7.02 7.00
CA THR A 243 -11.30 5.90 7.58
C THR A 243 -12.69 5.76 6.96
N ILE A 244 -13.41 6.87 6.77
CA ILE A 244 -14.76 6.87 6.19
C ILE A 244 -14.70 6.32 4.77
N THR A 245 -13.82 6.86 3.93
CA THR A 245 -13.77 6.44 2.54
C THR A 245 -13.22 5.03 2.38
N LEU A 246 -12.22 4.65 3.17
CA LEU A 246 -11.69 3.29 3.20
C LEU A 246 -12.80 2.29 3.54
N ALA A 247 -13.64 2.59 4.53
CA ALA A 247 -14.78 1.74 4.89
C ALA A 247 -15.84 1.65 3.79
N LEU A 248 -16.14 2.76 3.12
CA LEU A 248 -17.09 2.79 2.01
C LEU A 248 -16.57 2.01 0.81
N ALA A 249 -15.28 2.11 0.52
CA ALA A 249 -14.69 1.49 -0.64
C ALA A 249 -14.43 -0.01 -0.41
N SER A 250 -13.97 -0.42 0.77
CA SER A 250 -13.81 -1.83 1.13
C SER A 250 -15.15 -2.58 1.26
N SER A 251 -16.25 -1.88 1.52
CA SER A 251 -17.61 -2.46 1.50
C SER A 251 -18.23 -2.48 0.09
N GLY A 252 -17.51 -2.03 -0.93
CA GLY A 252 -17.98 -1.97 -2.32
C GLY A 252 -19.04 -0.89 -2.58
N LEU A 253 -19.30 0.02 -1.64
CA LEU A 253 -20.27 1.10 -1.81
C LEU A 253 -19.73 2.23 -2.68
N VAL A 254 -18.41 2.40 -2.72
CA VAL A 254 -17.72 3.39 -3.55
C VAL A 254 -16.56 2.72 -4.26
N SER A 255 -16.46 2.89 -5.58
CA SER A 255 -15.28 2.50 -6.34
C SER A 255 -14.90 3.63 -7.28
N MET A 256 -13.59 3.91 -7.38
CA MET A 256 -13.06 4.90 -8.29
C MET A 256 -11.74 4.35 -8.86
N PRO A 257 -11.50 4.46 -10.17
CA PRO A 257 -10.28 3.92 -10.76
C PRO A 257 -9.05 4.66 -10.22
N ALA A 258 -7.96 3.92 -9.98
CA ALA A 258 -6.68 4.45 -9.50
C ALA A 258 -6.15 5.56 -10.42
N SER A 259 -6.35 5.43 -11.73
CA SER A 259 -6.02 6.44 -12.76
C SER A 259 -6.68 7.82 -12.55
N VAL A 260 -7.73 7.91 -11.73
CA VAL A 260 -8.34 9.19 -11.32
C VAL A 260 -7.93 9.54 -9.89
N VAL A 261 -7.89 8.56 -8.98
CA VAL A 261 -7.59 8.78 -7.57
C VAL A 261 -6.15 9.25 -7.38
N GLU A 262 -5.17 8.55 -7.94
CA GLU A 262 -3.77 8.82 -7.66
C GLU A 262 -3.27 10.18 -8.18
N PRO A 263 -3.68 10.67 -9.37
CA PRO A 263 -3.39 12.05 -9.78
C PRO A 263 -3.94 13.10 -8.82
N LEU A 264 -5.15 12.87 -8.28
CA LEU A 264 -5.79 13.79 -7.34
C LEU A 264 -5.09 13.78 -5.98
N ILE A 265 -4.63 12.61 -5.53
CA ILE A 265 -3.75 12.46 -4.37
C ILE A 265 -2.47 13.28 -4.58
N ALA A 266 -1.78 13.11 -5.71
CA ALA A 266 -0.58 13.89 -6.04
C ALA A 266 -0.87 15.40 -6.10
N ALA A 267 -1.97 15.80 -6.74
CA ALA A 267 -2.37 17.19 -6.85
C ALA A 267 -2.69 17.83 -5.49
N SER A 268 -3.20 17.05 -4.54
CA SER A 268 -3.42 17.51 -3.16
C SER A 268 -2.12 17.87 -2.45
N ILE A 269 -1.01 17.15 -2.70
CA ILE A 269 0.33 17.45 -2.17
C ILE A 269 0.82 18.77 -2.75
N VAL A 270 0.66 18.98 -4.06
CA VAL A 270 0.98 20.25 -4.73
C VAL A 270 0.20 21.40 -4.09
N TYR A 271 -1.10 21.21 -3.88
CA TYR A 271 -1.95 22.23 -3.27
C TYR A 271 -1.41 22.63 -1.90
N VAL A 272 -1.17 21.66 -1.01
CA VAL A 272 -0.68 21.92 0.36
C VAL A 272 0.67 22.61 0.33
N GLY A 273 1.58 22.19 -0.54
CA GLY A 273 2.88 22.83 -0.71
C GLY A 273 2.77 24.28 -1.18
N VAL A 274 1.96 24.57 -2.20
CA VAL A 274 1.72 25.94 -2.70
C VAL A 274 1.03 26.81 -1.65
N GLU A 275 0.06 26.26 -0.92
CA GLU A 275 -0.65 26.98 0.14
C GLU A 275 0.31 27.49 1.23
N ASN A 276 1.28 26.67 1.64
CA ASN A 276 2.28 27.03 2.65
C ASN A 276 3.15 28.23 2.23
N LEU A 277 3.36 28.42 0.92
CA LEU A 277 4.14 29.53 0.37
C LEU A 277 3.36 30.85 0.42
N ARG A 278 2.04 30.81 0.22
CA ARG A 278 1.18 32.01 0.24
C ARG A 278 1.08 32.63 1.64
N GLY A 279 1.18 31.81 2.68
CA GLY A 279 1.20 32.25 4.08
C GLY A 279 -0.17 32.72 4.59
N ARG A 280 -0.54 32.24 5.79
CA ARG A 280 -1.78 32.52 6.54
C ARG A 280 -3.07 32.10 5.82
N GLY A 281 -3.46 30.84 6.04
CA GLY A 281 -4.83 30.37 5.84
C GLY A 281 -5.61 30.32 7.16
N HIS A 282 -6.93 30.39 7.10
CA HIS A 282 -7.79 30.16 8.27
C HIS A 282 -7.73 28.68 8.66
N VAL A 283 -7.29 28.36 9.89
CA VAL A 283 -7.02 26.97 10.32
C VAL A 283 -8.22 26.05 10.06
N MET A 284 -9.45 26.49 10.35
CA MET A 284 -10.64 25.66 10.10
C MET A 284 -10.89 25.39 8.61
N ALA A 285 -10.64 26.38 7.74
CA ALA A 285 -10.83 26.19 6.29
C ALA A 285 -9.81 25.19 5.75
N ARG A 286 -8.57 25.30 6.24
CA ARG A 286 -7.51 24.34 5.92
C ARG A 286 -7.84 22.94 6.46
N THR A 287 -8.31 22.82 7.69
CA THR A 287 -8.76 21.53 8.25
C THR A 287 -9.88 20.91 7.43
N ALA A 288 -10.87 21.69 7.00
CA ALA A 288 -11.94 21.19 6.13
C ALA A 288 -11.40 20.71 4.78
N LEU A 289 -10.44 21.43 4.19
CA LEU A 289 -9.78 21.00 2.96
C LEU A 289 -8.97 19.70 3.16
N VAL A 290 -8.20 19.62 4.24
CA VAL A 290 -7.43 18.42 4.60
C VAL A 290 -8.34 17.22 4.84
N PHE A 291 -9.53 17.43 5.42
CA PHE A 291 -10.56 16.39 5.51
C PHE A 291 -10.99 15.90 4.11
N VAL A 292 -11.24 16.81 3.16
CA VAL A 292 -11.55 16.43 1.77
C VAL A 292 -10.40 15.65 1.13
N PHE A 293 -9.15 16.05 1.35
CA PHE A 293 -7.99 15.30 0.87
C PHE A 293 -7.89 13.92 1.53
N GLY A 294 -8.22 13.79 2.82
CA GLY A 294 -8.31 12.50 3.50
C GLY A 294 -9.37 11.58 2.87
N LEU A 295 -10.52 12.14 2.47
CA LEU A 295 -11.53 11.36 1.75
C LEU A 295 -10.99 10.80 0.43
N LEU A 296 -10.20 11.59 -0.30
CA LEU A 296 -9.59 11.18 -1.57
C LEU A 296 -8.50 10.13 -1.37
N HIS A 297 -7.62 10.33 -0.38
CA HIS A 297 -6.53 9.38 -0.08
C HIS A 297 -7.08 8.01 0.34
N GLY A 298 -8.19 7.99 1.10
CA GLY A 298 -8.84 6.73 1.49
C GLY A 298 -9.37 5.88 0.33
N LEU A 299 -9.56 6.44 -0.87
CA LEU A 299 -9.90 5.68 -2.08
C LEU A 299 -8.69 4.95 -2.67
N GLY A 300 -7.48 5.51 -2.53
CA GLY A 300 -6.28 4.97 -3.17
C GLY A 300 -5.75 3.71 -2.51
N PHE A 301 -6.20 3.40 -1.29
CA PHE A 301 -5.79 2.22 -0.53
C PHE A 301 -6.93 1.20 -0.34
N ALA A 302 -8.06 1.42 -0.99
CA ALA A 302 -9.27 0.65 -0.74
C ALA A 302 -9.20 -0.80 -1.25
N SER A 303 -8.44 -1.05 -2.32
CA SER A 303 -8.15 -2.39 -2.83
C SER A 303 -7.55 -3.26 -1.72
N VAL A 304 -6.51 -2.74 -1.05
CA VAL A 304 -5.78 -3.49 -0.03
C VAL A 304 -6.64 -3.95 1.15
N LEU A 305 -7.56 -3.13 1.69
CA LEU A 305 -8.42 -3.55 2.82
C LEU A 305 -9.68 -4.34 2.42
N GLY A 306 -10.26 -4.06 1.25
CA GLY A 306 -11.39 -4.82 0.72
C GLY A 306 -10.99 -6.25 0.37
N ASP A 307 -9.78 -6.41 -0.16
CA ASP A 307 -9.22 -7.69 -0.60
C ASP A 307 -8.71 -8.56 0.56
N PHE A 308 -8.53 -7.99 1.76
CA PHE A 308 -8.22 -8.80 2.94
C PHE A 308 -9.36 -9.76 3.32
N GLY A 309 -10.55 -9.59 2.74
CA GLY A 309 -11.66 -10.52 2.89
C GLY A 309 -12.00 -10.81 4.35
N ILE A 310 -11.73 -9.82 5.21
CA ILE A 310 -11.95 -9.85 6.65
C ILE A 310 -13.43 -10.10 6.85
N SER A 311 -13.77 -11.01 7.76
CA SER A 311 -15.16 -11.22 8.12
C SER A 311 -15.83 -9.92 8.56
N ALA A 312 -17.15 -9.83 8.34
CA ALA A 312 -17.90 -8.64 8.73
C ALA A 312 -17.76 -8.30 10.22
N SER A 313 -17.60 -9.31 11.09
CA SER A 313 -17.42 -9.12 12.53
C SER A 313 -16.05 -8.53 12.89
N SER A 314 -15.00 -8.89 12.15
CA SER A 314 -13.62 -8.46 12.41
C SER A 314 -13.21 -7.22 11.60
N PHE A 315 -13.97 -6.88 10.56
CA PHE A 315 -13.72 -5.74 9.68
C PHE A 315 -13.59 -4.42 10.48
N VAL A 316 -14.49 -4.17 11.42
CA VAL A 316 -14.43 -2.96 12.26
C VAL A 316 -13.17 -2.94 13.13
N GLY A 317 -12.81 -4.09 13.71
CA GLY A 317 -11.58 -4.22 14.51
C GLY A 317 -10.33 -3.94 13.68
N ALA A 318 -10.24 -4.53 12.49
CA ALA A 318 -9.16 -4.31 11.54
C ALA A 318 -9.07 -2.85 11.09
N LEU A 319 -10.20 -2.24 10.69
CA LEU A 319 -10.28 -0.85 10.26
C LEU A 319 -9.82 0.11 11.35
N LEU A 320 -10.27 -0.10 12.60
CA LEU A 320 -9.84 0.72 13.73
C LEU A 320 -8.36 0.52 14.05
N GLY A 321 -7.88 -0.73 14.06
CA GLY A 321 -6.47 -1.05 14.31
C GLY A 321 -5.55 -0.43 13.27
N PHE A 322 -5.91 -0.56 12.00
CA PHE A 322 -5.22 0.06 10.88
C PHE A 322 -5.13 1.58 11.05
N ASN A 323 -6.23 2.28 11.30
CA ASN A 323 -6.20 3.74 11.42
C ASN A 323 -5.47 4.22 12.69
N VAL A 324 -5.45 3.43 13.76
CA VAL A 324 -4.56 3.70 14.92
C VAL A 324 -3.09 3.60 14.50
N GLY A 325 -2.72 2.59 13.71
CA GLY A 325 -1.40 2.45 13.12
C GLY A 325 -1.00 3.66 12.26
N VAL A 326 -1.92 4.13 11.40
CA VAL A 326 -1.75 5.32 10.57
C VAL A 326 -1.49 6.56 11.41
N GLU A 327 -2.33 6.83 12.42
CA GLU A 327 -2.17 7.99 13.30
C GLU A 327 -0.81 7.93 14.03
N ILE A 328 -0.40 6.76 14.53
CA ILE A 328 0.92 6.58 15.17
C ILE A 328 2.06 6.93 14.20
N ALA A 329 2.00 6.46 12.96
CA ALA A 329 3.02 6.73 11.97
C ALA A 329 3.09 8.22 11.57
N GLN A 330 1.95 8.87 11.35
CA GLN A 330 1.90 10.30 11.05
C GLN A 330 2.46 11.15 12.20
N LEU A 331 2.13 10.81 13.45
CA LEU A 331 2.69 11.45 14.63
C LEU A 331 4.20 11.21 14.72
N ALA A 332 4.69 10.01 14.39
CA ALA A 332 6.12 9.72 14.35
C ALA A 332 6.85 10.60 13.31
N VAL A 333 6.29 10.77 12.11
CA VAL A 333 6.84 11.66 11.07
C VAL A 333 6.90 13.11 11.56
N ILE A 334 5.84 13.61 12.18
CA ILE A 334 5.79 14.98 12.73
C ILE A 334 6.82 15.18 13.85
N MET A 335 6.90 14.23 14.78
CA MET A 335 7.83 14.29 15.91
C MET A 335 9.28 14.21 15.42
N MET A 336 9.56 13.41 14.39
CA MET A 336 10.88 13.35 13.76
C MET A 336 11.24 14.69 13.11
N ALA A 337 10.33 15.27 12.31
CA ALA A 337 10.55 16.57 11.68
C ALA A 337 10.79 17.68 12.71
N LEU A 338 10.01 17.69 13.80
CA LEU A 338 10.20 18.61 14.90
C LEU A 338 11.55 18.40 15.61
N ALA A 339 11.93 17.16 15.89
CA ALA A 339 13.20 16.83 16.52
C ALA A 339 14.40 17.29 15.68
N VAL A 340 14.35 17.09 14.36
CA VAL A 340 15.38 17.56 13.41
C VAL A 340 15.51 19.08 13.47
N ILE A 341 14.40 19.83 13.42
CA ILE A 341 14.43 21.30 13.51
C ILE A 341 14.95 21.76 14.87
N VAL A 342 14.52 21.16 15.98
CA VAL A 342 15.00 21.53 17.30
C VAL A 342 16.49 21.22 17.46
N LEU A 343 16.95 20.08 16.96
CA LEU A 343 18.35 19.69 17.00
C LEU A 343 19.21 20.63 16.15
N ALA A 344 18.79 20.93 14.92
CA ALA A 344 19.48 21.87 14.04
C ALA A 344 19.61 23.27 14.70
N ALA A 345 18.56 23.74 15.39
CA ALA A 345 18.57 25.03 16.09
C ALA A 345 19.50 25.03 17.30
N ARG A 346 19.67 23.88 17.96
CA ARG A 346 20.63 23.71 19.07
C ARG A 346 22.06 23.64 18.55
N LEU A 347 22.30 22.87 17.49
CA LEU A 347 23.63 22.69 16.91
C LEU A 347 24.15 23.98 16.24
N SER A 348 23.28 24.79 15.64
CA SER A 348 23.66 26.08 15.02
C SER A 348 24.20 27.12 16.01
N ARG A 349 23.99 26.91 17.33
CA ARG A 349 24.59 27.75 18.38
C ARG A 349 26.10 27.57 18.50
N PHE A 350 26.61 26.40 18.14
CA PHE A 350 28.04 26.09 18.18
C PHE A 350 28.74 26.44 16.86
N ALA A 351 27.98 26.69 15.79
CA ALA A 351 28.53 27.11 14.51
C ALA A 351 29.06 28.57 14.60
N PRO A 352 30.30 28.84 14.15
CA PRO A 352 30.81 30.19 14.03
C PRO A 352 30.11 30.89 12.85
N LEU A 353 29.04 31.63 13.17
CA LEU A 353 28.26 32.38 12.19
C LEU A 353 28.63 33.88 12.24
N PRO A 354 28.80 34.55 11.09
CA PRO A 354 28.83 36.01 11.02
C PRO A 354 27.60 36.63 11.69
N ALA A 355 27.70 37.87 12.19
CA ALA A 355 26.61 38.55 12.90
C ALA A 355 25.33 38.69 12.04
N GLU A 356 25.50 38.82 10.73
CA GLU A 356 24.41 38.87 9.73
C GLU A 356 23.63 37.56 9.58
N GLU A 357 24.25 36.42 9.92
CA GLU A 357 23.61 35.08 9.88
C GLU A 357 23.06 34.63 11.24
N ALA A 358 23.28 35.42 12.30
CA ALA A 358 22.82 35.11 13.65
C ALA A 358 21.29 34.82 13.76
N PRO A 359 20.39 35.48 13.00
CA PRO A 359 18.95 35.18 13.05
C PRO A 359 18.60 33.73 12.69
N VAL A 360 19.44 33.01 11.93
CA VAL A 360 19.21 31.59 11.59
C VAL A 360 19.20 30.69 12.82
N ARG A 361 19.76 31.15 13.95
CA ARG A 361 19.70 30.43 15.24
C ARG A 361 18.31 30.45 15.87
N GLU A 362 17.43 31.34 15.43
CA GLU A 362 16.05 31.40 15.91
C GLU A 362 15.24 30.28 15.26
N THR A 363 14.62 29.43 16.07
CA THR A 363 13.83 28.29 15.60
C THR A 363 12.74 28.72 14.61
N GLN A 364 12.14 29.91 14.79
CA GLN A 364 11.11 30.43 13.89
C GLN A 364 11.65 30.77 12.50
N VAL A 365 12.82 31.43 12.43
CA VAL A 365 13.47 31.80 11.17
C VAL A 365 13.91 30.54 10.42
N MET A 366 14.57 29.62 11.13
CA MET A 366 15.02 28.37 10.55
C MET A 366 13.84 27.51 10.10
N TYR A 367 12.80 27.39 10.91
CA TYR A 367 11.57 26.71 10.53
C TYR A 367 10.97 27.33 9.28
N ARG A 368 10.89 28.66 9.17
CA ARG A 368 10.32 29.31 7.99
C ARG A 368 11.16 29.05 6.74
N ALA A 369 12.49 29.03 6.87
CA ALA A 369 13.38 28.66 5.76
C ALA A 369 13.14 27.21 5.32
N VAL A 370 13.14 26.26 6.27
CA VAL A 370 12.88 24.84 6.02
C VAL A 370 11.47 24.65 5.44
N SER A 371 10.46 25.33 5.96
CA SER A 371 9.09 25.19 5.51
C SER A 371 8.91 25.67 4.08
N VAL A 372 9.53 26.79 3.70
CA VAL A 372 9.46 27.31 2.32
C VAL A 372 10.15 26.35 1.36
N VAL A 373 11.38 25.93 1.68
CA VAL A 373 12.15 25.01 0.82
C VAL A 373 11.45 23.66 0.73
N GLY A 374 11.04 23.09 1.86
CA GLY A 374 10.31 21.83 1.94
C GLY A 374 9.00 21.88 1.15
N SER A 375 8.23 22.98 1.28
CA SER A 375 7.01 23.17 0.49
C SER A 375 7.25 23.26 -1.01
N ILE A 376 8.31 23.91 -1.46
CA ILE A 376 8.69 23.90 -2.89
C ILE A 376 9.03 22.47 -3.32
N VAL A 377 9.86 21.76 -2.56
CA VAL A 377 10.28 20.39 -2.89
C VAL A 377 9.09 19.45 -3.01
N ILE A 378 8.20 19.41 -2.01
CA ILE A 378 7.01 18.54 -2.07
C ILE A 378 6.06 18.95 -3.20
N SER A 379 5.99 20.24 -3.56
CA SER A 379 5.15 20.70 -4.67
C SER A 379 5.71 20.27 -6.02
N VAL A 380 7.04 20.27 -6.16
CA VAL A 380 7.72 19.78 -7.38
C VAL A 380 7.55 18.28 -7.51
N ILE A 381 7.76 17.51 -6.43
CA ILE A 381 7.55 16.06 -6.42
C ILE A 381 6.09 15.72 -6.74
N GLY A 382 5.15 16.35 -6.03
CA GLY A 382 3.72 16.15 -6.27
C GLY A 382 3.32 16.55 -7.70
N GLY A 383 3.89 17.63 -8.23
CA GLY A 383 3.60 18.09 -9.60
C GLY A 383 4.13 17.13 -10.65
N TRP A 384 5.32 16.58 -10.44
CA TRP A 384 5.85 15.50 -11.26
C TRP A 384 4.93 14.27 -11.21
N TRP A 385 4.56 13.78 -10.02
CA TRP A 385 3.65 12.64 -9.87
C TRP A 385 2.27 12.88 -10.46
N THR A 386 1.73 14.10 -10.38
CA THR A 386 0.46 14.43 -11.05
C THR A 386 0.59 14.30 -12.56
N ILE A 387 1.70 14.75 -13.15
CA ILE A 387 1.93 14.60 -14.60
C ILE A 387 2.13 13.12 -14.94
N GLU A 388 2.98 12.44 -14.16
CA GLU A 388 3.27 11.01 -14.30
C GLU A 388 1.97 10.21 -14.37
N ARG A 389 1.13 10.26 -13.33
CA ARG A 389 -0.09 9.45 -13.22
C ARG A 389 -1.24 9.84 -14.15
N VAL A 390 -1.17 11.00 -14.80
CA VAL A 390 -2.21 11.47 -15.76
C VAL A 390 -1.88 11.04 -17.18
N PHE A 391 -0.59 11.01 -17.53
CA PHE A 391 -0.14 10.85 -18.91
C PHE A 391 0.66 9.57 -19.14
N PHE A 392 1.12 8.95 -18.05
CA PHE A 392 1.90 7.73 -17.98
C PHE A 392 1.31 6.89 -16.83
#